data_AF-A0A151Z359-F1
#
_entry.id   AF-A0A151Z359-F1
#
_cell.length_a   1.000
_cell.length_b   1.000
_cell.length_c   1.000
_cell.angle_alpha   90.00
_cell.angle_beta   90.00
_cell.angle_gamma   90.00
#
_symmetry.space_group_name_H-M   'P 1'
#
loop_
_entity.id
_entity.type
_entity.pdbx_description
1 polymer ?
#
loop_
_entity_poly.entity_id
_entity_poly.type
_entity_poly.pdbx_seq_one_letter_code
_entity_poly.pdbx_strand_id
1 'polypeptide(L)'
;MENNHLHNNNNNGNSLAVLPRYLIIKIMNEVMNKHIYINRENEIQFRMTSLKMICRFIGVLSRVSHEWRYEIIPKLYIPRYHIQSEEYIGYIDYLIKLGIKSQITFRYSMDLNKVPKSILPYLCSTYLSHKNHRDEIQRFSVNSTNKEILTRLNLESTRNAYIYLLFEKVGKKLQINHLEINFSTLKLKDQIQENQILSLDRLVAYIPSSLSSLTIGSCYRIDSISSLVSVQSLRSLDLGQLEGKDILLLIQQCKQLVDLNLNFLNPKTEGVRNIDLVSDIFKELELNKNLERFKLFNTEYSILFSQLVRFFQNNHTITTLYCSFSEIVRDLDVQTQFDLITNYTISNLTIFDYKTSRSSPSQLFSLWSHASSIETTLNGFICEDIPVLLEKLPKLEKIALLVDKYNYSYLLDLFNQNPQQIKTLVLNHDYDPLYQTPYEQPNILGDLIGSNYQNNLQELFIKFCKGEELNQFLLYNHQSIEKLHIQVISFDIQQFCKSIIQNHTLKYLIIDIKLKDREFFETYFQSVIEILNNNSNLIILYMTSPSLGPAPYHLIESFEKSISKNTTIQSLNIFGSSAYLNLDFKSKILNILDRFQIQQIIN
;
A
#
# COMPACT_ATOMS: atom_id res chain seq x y z
N MET A 1 -68.82 4.22 53.50
CA MET A 1 -69.96 5.06 53.13
C MET A 1 -69.93 5.23 51.63
N GLU A 2 -70.87 4.54 51.00
CA GLU A 2 -71.09 4.42 49.57
C GLU A 2 -71.54 5.77 48.96
N ASN A 3 -71.15 6.05 47.72
CA ASN A 3 -72.13 6.05 46.64
C ASN A 3 -71.49 6.11 45.25
N ASN A 4 -72.01 5.21 44.42
CA ASN A 4 -71.77 5.04 43.00
C ASN A 4 -72.20 6.27 42.19
N HIS A 5 -71.52 6.51 41.06
CA HIS A 5 -72.21 6.70 39.79
C HIS A 5 -71.34 6.23 38.62
N LEU A 6 -71.86 5.21 37.92
CA LEU A 6 -71.48 4.80 36.58
C LEU A 6 -71.83 5.90 35.58
N HIS A 7 -70.85 6.31 34.76
CA HIS A 7 -71.12 6.78 33.41
C HIS A 7 -70.15 6.14 32.41
N ASN A 8 -70.76 5.43 31.45
CA ASN A 8 -70.16 4.94 30.22
C ASN A 8 -69.36 6.05 29.52
N ASN A 9 -68.20 5.68 28.99
CA ASN A 9 -67.85 6.11 27.64
C ASN A 9 -66.96 5.06 26.96
N ASN A 10 -67.54 4.48 25.91
CA ASN A 10 -66.83 3.84 24.82
C ASN A 10 -65.67 4.72 24.38
N ASN A 11 -64.44 4.26 24.58
CA ASN A 11 -63.34 4.61 23.71
C ASN A 11 -62.67 3.31 23.29
N ASN A 12 -62.97 2.90 22.06
CA ASN A 12 -62.15 1.99 21.28
C ASN A 12 -60.74 2.59 21.17
N GLY A 13 -59.93 2.37 22.19
CA GLY A 13 -58.51 2.62 22.17
C GLY A 13 -57.88 1.55 21.30
N ASN A 14 -57.87 1.77 19.97
CA ASN A 14 -56.82 1.22 19.14
C ASN A 14 -55.49 1.66 19.77
N SER A 15 -54.90 0.82 20.62
CA SER A 15 -53.55 1.04 21.09
C SER A 15 -52.65 0.90 19.87
N LEU A 16 -52.43 2.01 19.17
CA LEU A 16 -51.36 2.14 18.20
C LEU A 16 -50.11 1.66 18.91
N ALA A 17 -49.57 0.52 18.45
CA ALA A 17 -48.34 -0.02 19.00
C ALA A 17 -47.24 1.02 18.77
N VAL A 18 -46.90 1.77 19.83
CA VAL A 18 -45.84 2.76 19.77
C VAL A 18 -44.51 2.02 19.87
N LEU A 19 -43.77 1.97 18.77
CA LEU A 19 -42.42 1.41 18.74
C LEU A 19 -41.54 2.14 19.77
N PRO A 20 -40.87 1.42 20.69
CA PRO A 20 -39.96 2.05 21.65
C PRO A 20 -38.83 2.80 20.95
N ARG A 21 -38.48 3.98 21.46
CA ARG A 21 -37.46 4.88 20.86
C ARG A 21 -36.12 4.20 20.58
N TYR A 22 -35.65 3.35 21.50
CA TYR A 22 -34.38 2.64 21.32
C TYR A 22 -34.42 1.70 20.10
N LEU A 23 -35.58 1.11 19.81
CA LEU A 23 -35.77 0.21 18.67
C LEU A 23 -35.82 1.00 17.36
N ILE A 24 -36.47 2.17 17.36
CA ILE A 24 -36.45 3.11 16.24
C ILE A 24 -35.00 3.52 15.93
N ILE A 25 -34.23 3.96 16.94
CA ILE A 25 -32.82 4.35 16.78
C ILE A 25 -32.00 3.18 16.22
N LYS A 26 -32.21 1.96 16.74
CA LYS A 26 -31.50 0.76 16.26
C LYS A 26 -31.80 0.46 14.80
N ILE A 27 -33.08 0.46 14.40
CA ILE A 27 -33.49 0.21 13.01
C ILE A 27 -32.91 1.28 12.08
N MET A 28 -32.95 2.55 12.49
CA MET A 28 -32.40 3.65 11.68
C MET A 28 -30.88 3.54 11.52
N ASN A 29 -30.15 3.19 12.58
CA ASN A 29 -28.70 2.95 12.50
C ASN A 29 -28.38 1.76 11.58
N GLU A 30 -29.16 0.67 11.63
CA GLU A 30 -29.02 -0.46 10.69
C GLU A 30 -29.23 -0.04 9.24
N VAL A 31 -30.27 0.75 8.95
CA VAL A 31 -30.52 1.27 7.60
C VAL A 31 -29.37 2.17 7.13
N MET A 32 -28.88 3.05 7.99
CA MET A 32 -27.74 3.92 7.66
C MET A 32 -26.45 3.11 7.43
N ASN A 33 -26.20 2.10 8.24
CA ASN A 33 -25.02 1.24 8.12
C ASN A 33 -25.01 0.42 6.83
N LYS A 34 -26.17 0.05 6.28
CA LYS A 34 -26.26 -0.61 4.95
C LYS A 34 -25.77 0.26 3.79
N HIS A 35 -25.68 1.57 3.98
CA HIS A 35 -25.20 2.51 2.97
C HIS A 35 -23.71 2.87 3.14
N ILE A 36 -23.02 2.21 4.08
CA ILE A 36 -21.58 2.29 4.29
C ILE A 36 -20.90 1.24 3.41
N TYR A 37 -19.80 1.63 2.78
CA TYR A 37 -18.90 0.70 2.07
C TYR A 37 -17.54 0.68 2.78
N ILE A 38 -16.96 -0.50 2.91
CA ILE A 38 -15.61 -0.69 3.45
C ILE A 38 -14.64 -0.71 2.27
N ASN A 39 -13.68 0.21 2.24
CA ASN A 39 -12.68 0.26 1.17
C ASN A 39 -11.59 -0.82 1.36
N ARG A 40 -10.62 -0.90 0.43
CA ARG A 40 -9.50 -1.85 0.49
C ARG A 40 -8.58 -1.69 1.71
N GLU A 41 -8.63 -0.54 2.37
CA GLU A 41 -7.86 -0.21 3.58
C GLU A 41 -8.67 -0.52 4.86
N ASN A 42 -9.79 -1.26 4.74
CA ASN A 42 -10.76 -1.50 5.80
C ASN A 42 -11.36 -0.21 6.41
N GLU A 43 -11.38 0.88 5.66
CA GLU A 43 -11.98 2.13 6.09
C GLU A 43 -13.48 2.22 5.72
N ILE A 44 -14.29 2.63 6.68
CA ILE A 44 -15.73 2.89 6.54
C ILE A 44 -15.93 4.20 5.76
N GLN A 45 -16.46 4.11 4.53
CA GLN A 45 -16.68 5.28 3.67
C GLN A 45 -18.15 5.42 3.26
N PHE A 46 -18.60 6.69 3.13
CA PHE A 46 -19.87 7.02 2.51
C PHE A 46 -19.65 7.39 1.04
N ARG A 47 -20.38 6.73 0.14
CA ARG A 47 -20.53 7.23 -1.23
C ARG A 47 -21.28 8.56 -1.20
N MET A 48 -20.93 9.50 -2.08
CA MET A 48 -21.59 10.82 -2.12
C MET A 48 -23.11 10.71 -2.30
N THR A 49 -23.57 9.80 -3.16
CA THR A 49 -25.00 9.54 -3.38
C THR A 49 -25.68 9.02 -2.11
N SER A 50 -25.04 8.09 -1.39
CA SER A 50 -25.49 7.61 -0.09
C SER A 50 -25.59 8.73 0.94
N LEU A 51 -24.57 9.59 1.05
CA LEU A 51 -24.58 10.72 1.97
C LEU A 51 -25.70 11.71 1.64
N LYS A 52 -25.90 12.04 0.35
CA LYS A 52 -27.02 12.88 -0.11
C LYS A 52 -28.37 12.28 0.27
N MET A 53 -28.55 10.97 0.08
CA MET A 53 -29.78 10.26 0.47
C MET A 53 -29.99 10.30 1.99
N ILE A 54 -28.95 10.03 2.78
CA ILE A 54 -28.99 10.08 4.25
C ILE A 54 -29.38 11.49 4.72
N CYS A 55 -28.76 12.53 4.19
CA CYS A 55 -29.11 13.91 4.53
C CYS A 55 -30.56 14.25 4.17
N ARG A 56 -31.05 13.83 3.01
CA ARG A 56 -32.46 14.02 2.63
C ARG A 56 -33.41 13.28 3.56
N PHE A 57 -33.10 12.02 3.85
CA PHE A 57 -33.88 11.17 4.73
C PHE A 57 -33.97 11.76 6.14
N ILE A 58 -32.83 12.11 6.74
CA ILE A 58 -32.76 12.77 8.05
C ILE A 58 -33.46 14.13 8.01
N GLY A 59 -33.34 14.86 6.90
CA GLY A 59 -34.05 16.12 6.70
C GLY A 59 -35.57 15.97 6.74
N VAL A 60 -36.11 14.91 6.13
CA VAL A 60 -37.53 14.57 6.22
C VAL A 60 -37.90 14.19 7.66
N LEU A 61 -37.14 13.28 8.28
CA LEU A 61 -37.37 12.84 9.66
C LEU A 61 -37.37 14.01 10.66
N SER A 62 -36.48 14.99 10.48
CA SER A 62 -36.35 16.15 11.37
C SER A 62 -37.57 17.08 11.36
N ARG A 63 -38.46 16.90 10.37
CA ARG A 63 -39.70 17.66 10.21
C ARG A 63 -40.93 16.90 10.71
N VAL A 64 -40.80 15.61 11.03
CA VAL A 64 -41.93 14.76 11.45
C VAL A 64 -42.51 15.24 12.77
N SER A 65 -41.67 15.43 13.79
CA SER A 65 -42.08 15.99 15.08
C SER A 65 -40.90 16.57 15.85
N HIS A 66 -41.21 17.31 16.93
CA HIS A 66 -40.21 17.83 17.87
C HIS A 66 -39.36 16.69 18.48
N GLU A 67 -40.01 15.57 18.83
CA GLU A 67 -39.36 14.38 19.39
C GLU A 67 -38.33 13.79 18.41
N TRP A 68 -38.69 13.65 17.13
CA TRP A 68 -37.74 13.16 16.11
C TRP A 68 -36.52 14.07 16.00
N ARG A 69 -36.73 15.39 15.95
CA ARG A 69 -35.67 16.38 15.77
C ARG A 69 -34.68 16.42 16.92
N TYR A 70 -35.16 16.36 18.16
CA TYR A 70 -34.31 16.66 19.32
C TYR A 70 -33.96 15.43 20.16
N GLU A 71 -34.69 14.31 20.04
CA GLU A 71 -34.47 13.14 20.88
C GLU A 71 -34.02 11.88 20.12
N ILE A 72 -34.43 11.72 18.85
CA ILE A 72 -34.09 10.56 18.02
C ILE A 72 -32.89 10.88 17.14
N ILE A 73 -32.97 11.91 16.29
CA ILE A 73 -31.93 12.24 15.30
C ILE A 73 -30.55 12.45 15.93
N PRO A 74 -30.38 13.19 17.04
CA PRO A 74 -29.06 13.37 17.66
C PRO A 74 -28.43 12.08 18.21
N LYS A 75 -29.23 11.02 18.39
CA LYS A 75 -28.77 9.70 18.87
C LYS A 75 -28.48 8.72 17.73
N LEU A 76 -28.68 9.13 16.47
CA LEU A 76 -28.26 8.33 15.33
C LEU A 76 -26.73 8.29 15.29
N TYR A 77 -26.19 7.10 15.07
CA TYR A 77 -24.77 6.84 15.09
C TYR A 77 -24.24 6.74 13.67
N ILE A 78 -23.15 7.45 13.41
CA ILE A 78 -22.41 7.35 12.16
C ILE A 78 -20.96 7.05 12.52
N PRO A 79 -20.38 5.91 12.07
CA PRO A 79 -19.12 5.41 12.62
C PRO A 79 -17.96 6.38 12.44
N ARG A 80 -17.73 6.83 11.21
CA ARG A 80 -16.71 7.80 10.83
C ARG A 80 -16.99 8.34 9.43
N TYR A 81 -16.75 9.62 9.21
CA TYR A 81 -16.78 10.24 7.88
C TYR A 81 -15.38 10.37 7.31
N HIS A 82 -15.17 9.80 6.13
CA HIS A 82 -13.99 10.08 5.32
C HIS A 82 -14.38 11.12 4.26
N ILE A 83 -13.86 12.33 4.39
CA ILE A 83 -14.13 13.44 3.48
C ILE A 83 -13.18 13.34 2.30
N GLN A 84 -13.75 13.15 1.10
CA GLN A 84 -13.00 12.99 -0.15
C GLN A 84 -12.97 14.27 -1.00
N SER A 85 -13.98 15.14 -0.87
CA SER A 85 -14.05 16.40 -1.60
C SER A 85 -14.75 17.48 -0.78
N GLU A 86 -14.60 18.74 -1.20
CA GLU A 86 -15.25 19.90 -0.54
C GLU A 86 -16.78 19.79 -0.53
N GLU A 87 -17.38 19.10 -1.50
CA GLU A 87 -18.82 18.89 -1.56
C GLU A 87 -19.38 18.12 -0.34
N TYR A 88 -18.58 17.24 0.27
CA TYR A 88 -18.99 16.49 1.46
C TYR A 88 -19.19 17.39 2.69
N ILE A 89 -18.46 18.51 2.75
CA ILE A 89 -18.43 19.41 3.89
C ILE A 89 -19.83 19.94 4.22
N GLY A 90 -20.57 20.39 3.20
CA GLY A 90 -21.90 20.96 3.40
C GLY A 90 -22.91 19.94 3.95
N TYR A 91 -22.82 18.70 3.49
CA TYR A 91 -23.68 17.62 3.97
C TYR A 91 -23.33 17.21 5.41
N ILE A 92 -22.05 17.13 5.73
CA ILE A 92 -21.61 16.78 7.09
C ILE A 92 -21.94 17.91 8.08
N ASP A 93 -21.69 19.16 7.70
CA ASP A 93 -22.08 20.33 8.50
C ASP A 93 -23.59 20.33 8.80
N TYR A 94 -24.41 20.00 7.80
CA TYR A 94 -25.85 19.87 7.98
C TYR A 94 -26.21 18.81 9.03
N LEU A 95 -25.59 17.63 8.99
CA LEU A 95 -25.87 16.55 9.94
C LEU A 95 -25.40 16.90 11.36
N ILE A 96 -24.23 17.55 11.50
CA ILE A 96 -23.74 18.04 12.79
C ILE A 96 -24.67 19.10 13.39
N LYS A 97 -25.19 20.02 12.56
CA LYS A 97 -26.18 21.03 12.99
C LYS A 97 -27.49 20.41 13.48
N LEU A 98 -27.80 19.20 13.03
CA LEU A 98 -28.93 18.40 13.53
C LEU A 98 -28.58 17.57 14.78
N GLY A 99 -27.37 17.70 15.31
CA GLY A 99 -26.92 17.05 16.55
C GLY A 99 -26.30 15.67 16.35
N ILE A 100 -26.12 15.20 15.12
CA ILE A 100 -25.45 13.91 14.86
C ILE A 100 -23.95 14.09 15.03
N LYS A 101 -23.38 13.37 16.01
CA LYS A 101 -21.96 13.39 16.32
C LYS A 101 -21.27 12.21 15.64
N SER A 102 -20.30 12.49 14.78
CA SER A 102 -19.48 11.47 14.11
C SER A 102 -18.04 11.94 14.05
N GLN A 103 -17.10 11.01 14.19
CA GLN A 103 -15.68 11.31 13.92
C GLN A 103 -15.48 11.62 12.43
N ILE A 104 -14.55 12.51 12.12
CA ILE A 104 -14.29 13.00 10.76
C ILE A 104 -12.80 12.86 10.43
N THR A 105 -12.51 12.33 9.25
CA THR A 105 -11.18 12.13 8.68
C THR A 105 -11.11 12.81 7.32
N PHE A 106 -10.12 13.68 7.10
CA PHE A 106 -9.80 14.17 5.76
C PHE A 106 -8.81 13.23 5.08
N ARG A 107 -9.14 12.75 3.87
CA ARG A 107 -8.25 11.85 3.11
C ARG A 107 -7.25 12.61 2.23
N TYR A 108 -7.57 13.85 1.90
CA TYR A 108 -6.74 14.70 1.04
C TYR A 108 -6.51 16.04 1.72
N SER A 109 -5.51 16.76 1.20
CA SER A 109 -5.31 18.17 1.52
C SER A 109 -6.60 18.95 1.34
N MET A 110 -7.13 19.46 2.43
CA MET A 110 -8.31 20.31 2.41
C MET A 110 -7.95 21.65 3.02
N ASP A 111 -8.31 22.72 2.33
CA ASP A 111 -8.20 24.06 2.87
C ASP A 111 -9.13 24.17 4.08
N LEU A 112 -8.55 24.12 5.28
CA LEU A 112 -9.29 24.26 6.53
C LEU A 112 -10.06 25.57 6.60
N ASN A 113 -9.73 26.55 5.75
CA ASN A 113 -10.51 27.79 5.69
C ASN A 113 -11.93 27.59 5.17
N LYS A 114 -12.14 26.56 4.34
CA LYS A 114 -13.44 26.18 3.80
C LYS A 114 -14.22 25.27 4.73
N VAL A 115 -13.59 24.73 5.78
CA VAL A 115 -14.24 23.84 6.75
C VAL A 115 -15.00 24.68 7.81
N PRO A 116 -16.32 24.49 7.96
CA PRO A 116 -17.12 25.13 8.99
C PRO A 116 -16.60 24.86 10.41
N LYS A 117 -16.69 25.86 11.30
CA LYS A 117 -16.24 25.75 12.69
C LYS A 117 -16.94 24.62 13.47
N SER A 118 -18.16 24.28 13.10
CA SER A 118 -18.97 23.16 13.64
C SER A 118 -18.34 21.79 13.40
N ILE A 119 -17.58 21.61 12.32
CA ILE A 119 -16.94 20.33 11.97
C ILE A 119 -15.66 20.10 12.78
N LEU A 120 -14.91 21.16 13.07
CA LEU A 120 -13.57 21.10 13.65
C LEU A 120 -13.47 20.27 14.96
N PRO A 121 -14.42 20.34 15.90
CA PRO A 121 -14.37 19.55 17.15
C PRO A 121 -14.47 18.03 16.97
N TYR A 122 -14.86 17.56 15.78
CA TYR A 122 -15.07 16.14 15.47
C TYR A 122 -13.94 15.56 14.60
N LEU A 123 -12.92 16.35 14.28
CA LEU A 123 -11.78 15.90 13.48
C LEU A 123 -10.89 14.93 14.28
N CYS A 124 -10.75 13.72 13.77
CA CYS A 124 -9.89 12.67 14.32
C CYS A 124 -8.63 12.41 13.49
N SER A 125 -8.65 12.81 12.21
CA SER A 125 -7.52 12.74 11.28
C SER A 125 -7.60 13.89 10.27
N THR A 126 -6.46 14.52 9.96
CA THR A 126 -6.38 15.61 8.98
C THR A 126 -5.08 15.57 8.19
N TYR A 127 -5.13 16.09 6.96
CA TYR A 127 -4.00 16.31 6.09
C TYR A 127 -3.80 17.81 5.86
N LEU A 128 -2.66 18.36 6.25
CA LEU A 128 -2.31 19.76 6.03
C LEU A 128 -1.32 19.86 4.88
N SER A 129 -1.57 20.74 3.90
CA SER A 129 -0.75 20.83 2.68
C SER A 129 -0.08 22.17 2.48
N HIS A 130 0.82 22.20 1.49
CA HIS A 130 1.72 23.32 1.19
C HIS A 130 1.04 24.69 0.96
N LYS A 131 -0.21 24.73 0.49
CA LYS A 131 -0.73 25.93 -0.17
C LYS A 131 -1.02 27.10 0.79
N ASN A 132 -1.30 26.88 2.09
CA ASN A 132 -1.70 27.96 3.02
C ASN A 132 -1.24 27.73 4.48
N HIS A 133 0.00 27.32 4.71
CA HIS A 133 0.50 26.85 6.01
C HIS A 133 0.22 27.78 7.21
N ARG A 134 0.45 29.09 7.11
CA ARG A 134 0.36 29.99 8.29
C ARG A 134 -1.08 30.16 8.79
N ASP A 135 -2.02 30.37 7.87
CA ASP A 135 -3.42 30.63 8.20
C ASP A 135 -4.14 29.34 8.59
N GLU A 136 -3.82 28.21 7.95
CA GLU A 136 -4.32 26.89 8.33
C GLU A 136 -3.83 26.50 9.73
N ILE A 137 -2.53 26.65 10.03
CA ILE A 137 -1.97 26.38 11.37
C ILE A 137 -2.63 27.30 12.41
N GLN A 138 -2.82 28.59 12.11
CA GLN A 138 -3.46 29.51 13.03
C GLN A 138 -4.92 29.13 13.28
N ARG A 139 -5.69 28.82 12.24
CA ARG A 139 -7.09 28.38 12.36
C ARG A 139 -7.21 27.04 13.09
N PHE A 140 -6.28 26.12 12.85
CA PHE A 140 -6.19 24.85 13.56
C PHE A 140 -5.87 25.05 15.04
N SER A 141 -4.92 25.93 15.37
CA SER A 141 -4.53 26.26 16.75
C SER A 141 -5.64 26.95 17.56
N VAL A 142 -6.48 27.76 16.90
CA VAL A 142 -7.55 28.54 17.55
C VAL A 142 -8.82 27.71 17.78
N ASN A 143 -9.11 26.74 16.91
CA ASN A 143 -10.38 26.00 16.95
C ASN A 143 -10.27 24.53 17.41
N SER A 144 -9.06 24.03 17.71
CA SER A 144 -8.84 22.71 18.33
C SER A 144 -9.17 22.75 19.83
N THR A 145 -10.42 23.06 20.16
CA THR A 145 -10.91 23.15 21.53
C THR A 145 -11.31 21.80 22.13
N ASN A 146 -11.52 20.76 21.31
CA ASN A 146 -11.66 19.36 21.77
C ASN A 146 -10.34 18.61 21.60
N LYS A 147 -9.52 18.68 22.65
CA LYS A 147 -8.12 18.22 22.70
C LYS A 147 -7.94 16.69 22.61
N GLU A 148 -9.01 15.91 22.67
CA GLU A 148 -8.98 14.46 22.93
C GLU A 148 -9.21 13.57 21.70
N ILE A 149 -9.53 14.12 20.51
CA ILE A 149 -10.03 13.30 19.39
C ILE A 149 -9.01 13.14 18.24
N LEU A 150 -8.09 14.09 18.05
CA LEU A 150 -7.14 14.05 16.93
C LEU A 150 -6.03 13.03 17.16
N THR A 151 -6.22 11.81 16.67
CA THR A 151 -5.29 10.68 16.84
C THR A 151 -4.30 10.53 15.69
N ARG A 152 -4.60 11.10 14.51
CA ARG A 152 -3.72 11.06 13.33
C ARG A 152 -3.51 12.45 12.72
N LEU A 153 -2.29 12.76 12.32
CA LEU A 153 -1.95 14.01 11.66
C LEU A 153 -0.96 13.74 10.52
N ASN A 154 -1.36 14.10 9.31
CA ASN A 154 -0.51 14.02 8.13
C ASN A 154 -0.14 15.44 7.69
N LEU A 155 1.15 15.69 7.53
CA LEU A 155 1.71 16.99 7.17
C LEU A 155 2.46 16.85 5.86
N GLU A 156 2.00 17.55 4.83
CA GLU A 156 2.78 17.76 3.62
C GLU A 156 3.37 19.17 3.64
N SER A 157 4.69 19.28 3.79
CA SER A 157 5.36 20.58 3.86
C SER A 157 6.59 20.66 2.97
N THR A 158 6.89 21.87 2.51
CA THR A 158 8.17 22.17 1.84
C THR A 158 9.22 22.72 2.79
N ARG A 159 8.85 23.14 4.02
CA ARG A 159 9.73 23.87 4.94
C ARG A 159 9.57 23.42 6.39
N ASN A 160 10.69 23.06 7.01
CA ASN A 160 10.75 22.62 8.41
C ASN A 160 10.20 23.65 9.40
N ALA A 161 10.36 24.95 9.12
CA ALA A 161 9.86 26.03 9.97
C ALA A 161 8.36 25.95 10.29
N TYR A 162 7.54 25.47 9.35
CA TYR A 162 6.09 25.35 9.58
C TYR A 162 5.73 24.16 10.47
N ILE A 163 6.48 23.08 10.36
CA ILE A 163 6.35 21.92 11.23
C ILE A 163 6.65 22.36 12.66
N TYR A 164 7.80 23.01 12.89
CA TYR A 164 8.15 23.54 14.21
C TYR A 164 7.10 24.52 14.75
N LEU A 165 6.61 25.46 13.92
CA LEU A 165 5.59 26.43 14.31
C LEU A 165 4.26 25.77 14.72
N LEU A 166 3.84 24.72 14.01
CA LEU A 166 2.63 23.96 14.35
C LEU A 166 2.79 23.27 15.71
N PHE A 167 3.91 22.58 15.92
CA PHE A 167 4.18 21.89 17.16
C PHE A 167 4.40 22.84 18.34
N GLU A 168 5.03 23.99 18.14
CA GLU A 168 5.14 25.05 19.14
C GLU A 168 3.76 25.55 19.60
N LYS A 169 2.84 25.77 18.64
CA LYS A 169 1.50 26.31 18.94
C LYS A 169 0.54 25.28 19.51
N VAL A 170 0.62 24.03 19.06
CA VAL A 170 -0.44 23.03 19.27
C VAL A 170 0.07 21.70 19.83
N GLY A 171 1.37 21.39 19.71
CA GLY A 171 1.96 20.07 19.96
C GLY A 171 1.60 19.45 21.31
N LYS A 172 1.97 20.08 22.44
CA LYS A 172 1.66 19.54 23.79
C LYS A 172 0.17 19.45 24.13
N LYS A 173 -0.70 20.10 23.35
CA LYS A 173 -2.15 20.14 23.60
C LYS A 173 -2.92 19.06 22.84
N LEU A 174 -2.28 18.34 21.92
CA LEU A 174 -2.92 17.31 21.09
C LEU A 174 -2.53 15.92 21.55
N GLN A 175 -3.48 14.96 21.49
CA GLN A 175 -3.23 13.53 21.67
C GLN A 175 -2.99 12.84 20.33
N ILE A 176 -1.88 13.17 19.67
CA ILE A 176 -1.53 12.53 18.39
C ILE A 176 -0.90 11.17 18.68
N ASN A 177 -1.45 10.11 18.10
CA ASN A 177 -0.91 8.75 18.20
C ASN A 177 -0.11 8.38 16.94
N HIS A 178 -0.48 8.92 15.78
CA HIS A 178 0.21 8.72 14.51
C HIS A 178 0.52 10.06 13.86
N LEU A 179 1.78 10.28 13.54
CA LEU A 179 2.26 11.47 12.85
C LEU A 179 2.98 11.05 11.57
N GLU A 180 2.52 11.57 10.44
CA GLU A 180 3.17 11.41 9.14
C GLU A 180 3.61 12.78 8.63
N ILE A 181 4.88 12.90 8.27
CA ILE A 181 5.48 14.13 7.72
C ILE A 181 6.07 13.78 6.36
N ASN A 182 5.46 14.31 5.30
CA ASN A 182 5.92 14.13 3.93
C ASN A 182 6.44 15.45 3.38
N PHE A 183 7.65 15.42 2.82
CA PHE A 183 8.17 16.57 2.11
C PHE A 183 7.86 16.45 0.62
N SER A 184 7.31 17.50 0.03
CA SER A 184 7.08 17.49 -1.41
C SER A 184 8.44 17.56 -2.12
N THR A 185 8.75 16.56 -2.95
CA THR A 185 9.96 16.48 -3.76
C THR A 185 9.89 17.47 -4.94
N LEU A 186 9.86 18.78 -4.66
CA LEU A 186 10.07 19.76 -5.71
C LEU A 186 11.52 19.61 -6.18
N LYS A 187 11.69 19.17 -7.44
CA LYS A 187 12.96 19.14 -8.19
C LYS A 187 13.51 20.56 -8.36
N LEU A 188 13.94 21.20 -7.29
CA LEU A 188 14.51 22.54 -7.32
C LEU A 188 16.02 22.42 -7.14
N LYS A 189 16.71 22.66 -8.25
CA LYS A 189 18.16 22.77 -8.32
C LYS A 189 18.63 23.84 -7.33
N ASP A 190 19.54 23.43 -6.46
CA ASP A 190 20.62 24.21 -5.86
C ASP A 190 20.33 25.26 -4.77
N GLN A 191 19.09 25.56 -4.37
CA GLN A 191 18.83 26.57 -3.30
C GLN A 191 17.93 26.14 -2.13
N ILE A 192 17.38 24.92 -2.11
CA ILE A 192 16.41 24.48 -1.07
C ILE A 192 16.99 23.44 -0.08
N GLN A 193 18.22 22.96 -0.30
CA GLN A 193 18.79 21.85 0.48
C GLN A 193 18.88 22.13 2.00
N GLU A 194 19.22 23.35 2.43
CA GLU A 194 19.33 23.66 3.87
C GLU A 194 17.98 23.75 4.60
N ASN A 195 16.90 24.18 3.92
CA ASN A 195 15.56 24.33 4.53
C ASN A 195 14.79 23.01 4.67
N GLN A 196 15.35 21.92 4.14
CA GLN A 196 14.81 20.57 4.17
C GLN A 196 15.63 19.62 5.05
N ILE A 197 16.61 20.13 5.80
CA ILE A 197 17.33 19.39 6.83
C ILE A 197 16.51 19.39 8.12
N LEU A 198 15.93 18.24 8.47
CA LEU A 198 15.08 18.09 9.64
C LEU A 198 15.92 17.65 10.86
N SER A 199 15.77 18.36 11.98
CA SER A 199 16.31 17.96 13.28
C SER A 199 15.15 17.63 14.20
N LEU A 200 15.01 16.36 14.59
CA LEU A 200 13.92 15.92 15.45
C LEU A 200 14.08 16.37 16.89
N ASP A 201 15.29 16.74 17.31
CA ASP A 201 15.56 17.27 18.65
C ASP A 201 14.72 18.50 18.99
N ARG A 202 14.47 19.34 17.98
CA ARG A 202 13.58 20.49 18.15
C ARG A 202 12.10 20.10 18.19
N LEU A 203 11.70 19.00 17.54
CA LEU A 203 10.32 18.54 17.53
C LEU A 203 9.94 17.79 18.79
N VAL A 204 10.84 16.98 19.35
CA VAL A 204 10.56 16.15 20.52
C VAL A 204 10.09 16.96 21.73
N ALA A 205 10.60 18.18 21.92
CA ALA A 205 10.12 19.09 22.97
C ALA A 205 8.61 19.39 22.90
N TYR A 206 7.98 19.13 21.75
CA TYR A 206 6.59 19.41 21.45
C TYR A 206 5.81 18.18 20.95
N ILE A 207 6.47 17.04 20.73
CA ILE A 207 5.81 15.79 20.35
C ILE A 207 4.92 15.32 21.51
N PRO A 208 3.66 14.95 21.24
CA PRO A 208 2.78 14.38 22.26
C PRO A 208 3.38 13.13 22.89
N SER A 209 3.25 13.00 24.21
CA SER A 209 3.63 11.77 24.92
C SER A 209 2.82 10.54 24.49
N SER A 210 1.71 10.74 23.78
CA SER A 210 0.87 9.69 23.19
C SER A 210 1.38 9.15 21.86
N LEU A 211 2.44 9.72 21.28
CA LEU A 211 2.89 9.38 19.93
C LEU A 211 3.42 7.94 19.85
N SER A 212 2.61 7.07 19.24
CA SER A 212 2.93 5.65 19.05
C SER A 212 3.58 5.33 17.70
N SER A 213 3.42 6.21 16.70
CA SER A 213 3.87 5.98 15.33
C SER A 213 4.34 7.28 14.70
N LEU A 214 5.54 7.27 14.13
CA LEU A 214 6.13 8.39 13.39
C LEU A 214 6.62 7.93 12.02
N THR A 215 6.17 8.61 10.97
CA THR A 215 6.62 8.41 9.60
C THR A 215 7.15 9.73 9.04
N ILE A 216 8.36 9.70 8.48
CA ILE A 216 8.97 10.86 7.83
C ILE A 216 9.41 10.46 6.43
N GLY A 217 8.59 10.84 5.44
CA GLY A 217 8.79 10.54 4.03
C GLY A 217 9.39 11.71 3.25
N SER A 218 10.17 11.38 2.22
CA SER A 218 10.65 12.32 1.19
C SER A 218 11.45 13.55 1.68
N CYS A 219 11.91 13.55 2.94
CA CYS A 219 12.80 14.57 3.50
C CYS A 219 14.15 14.53 2.78
N TYR A 220 14.84 15.67 2.64
CA TYR A 220 16.18 15.70 2.05
C TYR A 220 17.23 15.06 2.96
N ARG A 221 17.15 15.34 4.27
CA ARG A 221 18.09 14.80 5.25
C ARG A 221 17.54 14.91 6.66
N ILE A 222 17.78 13.88 7.47
CA ILE A 222 17.54 13.89 8.91
C ILE A 222 18.88 13.85 9.63
N ASP A 223 19.22 14.93 10.34
CA ASP A 223 20.53 15.11 10.96
C ASP A 223 20.66 14.45 12.33
N SER A 224 19.59 14.47 13.12
CA SER A 224 19.57 13.90 14.47
C SER A 224 18.18 13.38 14.81
N ILE A 225 18.19 12.20 15.45
CA ILE A 225 17.01 11.48 15.94
C ILE A 225 17.17 11.04 17.40
N SER A 226 18.32 11.34 18.02
CA SER A 226 18.66 10.92 19.39
C SER A 226 17.57 11.25 20.43
N SER A 227 16.94 12.41 20.30
CA SER A 227 15.84 12.83 21.18
C SER A 227 14.60 11.92 21.16
N LEU A 228 14.36 11.16 20.07
CA LEU A 228 13.19 10.28 19.97
C LEU A 228 13.19 9.18 21.04
N VAL A 229 14.36 8.86 21.61
CA VAL A 229 14.46 7.93 22.75
C VAL A 229 13.56 8.34 23.92
N SER A 230 13.36 9.65 24.13
CA SER A 230 12.52 10.14 25.21
C SER A 230 11.02 9.89 25.00
N VAL A 231 10.61 9.51 23.78
CA VAL A 231 9.20 9.21 23.44
C VAL A 231 8.89 7.75 23.79
N GLN A 232 8.61 7.51 25.07
CA GLN A 232 8.44 6.16 25.62
C GLN A 232 7.27 5.35 25.01
N SER A 233 6.29 6.02 24.39
CA SER A 233 5.13 5.37 23.76
C SER A 233 5.37 4.93 22.31
N LEU A 234 6.52 5.28 21.72
CA LEU A 234 6.82 5.03 20.31
C LEU A 234 6.99 3.53 20.05
N ARG A 235 6.13 2.98 19.18
CA ARG A 235 6.10 1.58 18.77
C ARG A 235 6.48 1.36 17.31
N SER A 236 6.26 2.36 16.46
CA SER A 236 6.55 2.30 15.03
C SER A 236 7.30 3.55 14.59
N LEU A 237 8.39 3.36 13.85
CA LEU A 237 9.21 4.45 13.34
C LEU A 237 9.61 4.16 11.88
N ASP A 238 9.30 5.09 10.97
CA ASP A 238 9.67 5.02 9.56
C ASP A 238 10.37 6.32 9.15
N LEU A 239 11.66 6.22 8.81
CA LEU A 239 12.53 7.35 8.55
C LEU A 239 13.21 7.26 7.19
N GLY A 240 12.96 8.26 6.34
CA GLY A 240 13.65 8.48 5.08
C GLY A 240 14.89 9.37 5.18
N GLN A 241 15.94 9.03 4.43
CA GLN A 241 17.14 9.85 4.16
C GLN A 241 17.94 10.24 5.41
N LEU A 242 18.39 9.24 6.16
CA LEU A 242 19.15 9.41 7.41
C LEU A 242 20.68 9.33 7.24
N GLU A 243 21.48 10.02 8.07
CA GLU A 243 22.97 9.95 8.08
C GLU A 243 23.55 8.87 9.03
N GLY A 244 22.75 8.26 9.89
CA GLY A 244 23.07 6.99 10.57
C GLY A 244 23.69 7.02 11.96
N LYS A 245 24.23 8.16 12.41
CA LYS A 245 24.98 8.26 13.68
C LYS A 245 24.18 7.95 14.96
N ASP A 246 22.86 8.13 14.92
CA ASP A 246 21.99 8.04 16.09
C ASP A 246 21.14 6.75 16.15
N ILE A 247 21.22 5.89 15.12
CA ILE A 247 20.36 4.71 15.02
C ILE A 247 20.65 3.72 16.15
N LEU A 248 21.93 3.51 16.47
CA LEU A 248 22.34 2.58 17.51
C LEU A 248 21.70 2.96 18.86
N LEU A 249 21.69 4.26 19.18
CA LEU A 249 21.07 4.77 20.39
C LEU A 249 19.56 4.48 20.43
N LEU A 250 18.86 4.63 19.29
CA LEU A 250 17.43 4.29 19.21
C LEU A 250 17.20 2.80 19.42
N ILE A 251 17.96 1.92 18.77
CA ILE A 251 17.80 0.47 18.92
C ILE A 251 18.07 0.03 20.37
N GLN A 252 19.06 0.64 21.02
CA GLN A 252 19.43 0.36 22.41
C GLN A 252 18.37 0.85 23.41
N GLN A 253 17.82 2.06 23.22
CA GLN A 253 17.08 2.77 24.27
C GLN A 253 15.56 2.78 24.06
N CYS A 254 15.06 2.62 22.84
CA CYS A 254 13.61 2.60 22.55
C CYS A 254 12.99 1.23 22.84
N LYS A 255 12.80 0.90 24.13
CA LYS A 255 12.31 -0.42 24.57
C LYS A 255 10.89 -0.80 24.14
N GLN A 256 10.08 0.15 23.66
CA GLN A 256 8.71 -0.12 23.17
C GLN A 256 8.64 -0.25 21.65
N LEU A 257 9.76 -0.04 20.95
CA LEU A 257 9.80 -0.06 19.49
C LEU A 257 9.66 -1.50 18.98
N VAL A 258 8.65 -1.72 18.15
CA VAL A 258 8.29 -3.01 17.55
C VAL A 258 8.58 -3.01 16.05
N ASP A 259 8.35 -1.87 15.39
CA ASP A 259 8.52 -1.70 13.94
C ASP A 259 9.49 -0.54 13.66
N LEU A 260 10.58 -0.84 12.95
CA LEU A 260 11.60 0.13 12.58
C LEU A 260 11.93 0.01 11.10
N ASN A 261 11.62 1.08 10.35
CA ASN A 261 11.95 1.22 8.94
C ASN A 261 12.94 2.38 8.75
N LEU A 262 14.07 2.07 8.14
CA LEU A 262 15.18 2.99 7.91
C LEU A 262 15.55 2.99 6.43
N ASN A 263 15.63 4.19 5.84
CA ASN A 263 16.12 4.39 4.50
C ASN A 263 17.27 5.41 4.56
N PHE A 264 18.48 4.97 4.24
CA PHE A 264 19.67 5.81 4.37
C PHE A 264 19.79 6.82 3.22
N LEU A 265 20.39 7.98 3.53
CA LEU A 265 20.80 8.91 2.49
C LEU A 265 21.90 8.25 1.65
N ASN A 266 21.78 8.28 0.32
CA ASN A 266 22.86 7.82 -0.56
C ASN A 266 24.07 8.76 -0.39
N PRO A 267 25.22 8.29 0.12
CA PRO A 267 26.41 9.11 0.26
C PRO A 267 27.03 9.31 -1.13
N LYS A 268 26.50 10.25 -1.92
CA LYS A 268 27.12 10.66 -3.19
C LYS A 268 28.52 11.24 -3.01
N THR A 269 28.93 11.49 -1.77
CA THR A 269 30.21 12.06 -1.39
C THR A 269 30.85 11.16 -0.35
N GLU A 270 32.04 10.67 -0.70
CA GLU A 270 32.99 9.88 0.10
C GLU A 270 32.80 8.36 0.01
N GLY A 271 33.66 7.74 -0.79
CA GLY A 271 33.73 6.29 -1.05
C GLY A 271 34.14 5.42 0.14
N VAL A 272 33.60 5.70 1.33
CA VAL A 272 33.75 4.85 2.51
C VAL A 272 32.58 3.86 2.52
N ARG A 273 32.85 2.63 2.09
CA ARG A 273 31.96 1.48 2.34
C ARG A 273 31.86 1.30 3.86
N ASN A 274 30.86 1.91 4.49
CA ASN A 274 30.73 1.93 5.95
C ASN A 274 30.16 0.60 6.46
N ILE A 275 30.97 -0.47 6.39
CA ILE A 275 30.64 -1.80 6.90
C ILE A 275 30.38 -1.71 8.41
N ASP A 276 31.11 -0.85 9.13
CA ASP A 276 31.07 -0.73 10.58
C ASP A 276 29.68 -0.32 11.10
N LEU A 277 29.02 0.66 10.46
CA LEU A 277 27.69 1.09 10.90
C LEU A 277 26.65 -0.02 10.79
N VAL A 278 26.59 -0.71 9.64
CA VAL A 278 25.63 -1.80 9.43
C VAL A 278 25.95 -2.98 10.35
N SER A 279 27.24 -3.29 10.51
CA SER A 279 27.71 -4.29 11.47
C SER A 279 27.21 -4.00 12.88
N ASP A 280 27.35 -2.76 13.34
CA ASP A 280 26.95 -2.36 14.68
C ASP A 280 25.44 -2.34 14.84
N ILE A 281 24.68 -1.96 13.80
CA ILE A 281 23.21 -2.08 13.81
C ILE A 281 22.81 -3.54 14.05
N PHE A 282 23.39 -4.50 13.32
CA PHE A 282 23.06 -5.91 13.47
C PHE A 282 23.46 -6.47 14.85
N LYS A 283 24.61 -6.07 15.41
CA LYS A 283 24.99 -6.41 16.79
C LYS A 283 23.97 -5.90 17.81
N GLU A 284 23.48 -4.67 17.65
CA GLU A 284 22.45 -4.14 18.55
C GLU A 284 21.10 -4.84 18.38
N LEU A 285 20.75 -5.25 17.16
CA LEU A 285 19.55 -6.05 16.90
C LEU A 285 19.63 -7.45 17.51
N GLU A 286 20.82 -8.07 17.64
CA GLU A 286 20.99 -9.34 18.38
C GLU A 286 20.53 -9.21 19.85
N LEU A 287 20.86 -8.07 20.46
CA LEU A 287 20.57 -7.76 21.86
C LEU A 287 19.14 -7.25 22.06
N ASN A 288 18.55 -6.61 21.04
CA ASN A 288 17.20 -6.08 21.12
C ASN A 288 16.16 -7.21 21.17
N LYS A 289 15.30 -7.19 22.19
CA LYS A 289 14.26 -8.21 22.41
C LYS A 289 12.82 -7.70 22.18
N ASN A 290 12.66 -6.51 21.61
CA ASN A 290 11.35 -5.88 21.42
C ASN A 290 10.99 -5.71 19.93
N LEU A 291 11.99 -5.51 19.07
CA LEU A 291 11.78 -5.35 17.64
C LEU A 291 11.31 -6.67 17.02
N GLU A 292 10.17 -6.58 16.34
CA GLU A 292 9.59 -7.68 15.56
C GLU A 292 9.75 -7.44 14.05
N ARG A 293 9.78 -6.18 13.62
CA ARG A 293 9.90 -5.81 12.21
C ARG A 293 11.03 -4.81 12.02
N PHE A 294 11.97 -5.16 11.15
CA PHE A 294 13.10 -4.31 10.81
C PHE A 294 13.23 -4.22 9.29
N LYS A 295 13.26 -2.99 8.78
CA LYS A 295 13.48 -2.72 7.36
C LYS A 295 14.62 -1.72 7.18
N LEU A 296 15.51 -2.06 6.25
CA LEU A 296 16.68 -1.28 5.91
C LEU A 296 16.81 -1.14 4.39
N PHE A 297 16.64 0.07 3.88
CA PHE A 297 16.58 0.38 2.44
C PHE A 297 17.76 1.23 1.96
N ASN A 298 18.05 1.11 0.65
CA ASN A 298 19.01 1.92 -0.13
C ASN A 298 20.39 2.06 0.50
N THR A 299 20.92 0.95 1.05
CA THR A 299 22.24 1.01 1.63
C THR A 299 23.30 0.80 0.55
N GLU A 300 24.11 1.82 0.30
CA GLU A 300 25.42 1.62 -0.34
C GLU A 300 26.40 0.88 0.59
N TYR A 301 25.95 0.56 1.80
CA TYR A 301 26.68 -0.18 2.81
C TYR A 301 26.73 -1.67 2.50
N SER A 302 27.84 -2.27 2.89
CA SER A 302 28.07 -3.70 2.80
C SER A 302 27.98 -4.31 4.21
N ILE A 303 27.70 -5.60 4.29
CA ILE A 303 27.66 -6.35 5.56
C ILE A 303 28.55 -7.59 5.43
N LEU A 304 29.18 -8.00 6.53
CA LEU A 304 29.92 -9.26 6.57
C LEU A 304 28.95 -10.44 6.66
N PHE A 305 29.21 -11.50 5.89
CA PHE A 305 28.41 -12.71 5.93
C PHE A 305 28.37 -13.34 7.33
N SER A 306 29.51 -13.38 8.03
CA SER A 306 29.62 -13.84 9.43
C SER A 306 28.65 -13.13 10.38
N GLN A 307 28.43 -11.83 10.20
CA GLN A 307 27.53 -11.04 11.05
C GLN A 307 26.07 -11.35 10.78
N LEU A 308 25.69 -11.56 9.52
CA LEU A 308 24.34 -12.02 9.19
C LEU A 308 24.05 -13.37 9.85
N VAL A 309 24.97 -14.33 9.74
CA VAL A 309 24.84 -15.66 10.37
C VAL A 309 24.68 -15.54 11.88
N ARG A 310 25.56 -14.77 12.53
CA ARG A 310 25.51 -14.50 13.97
C ARG A 310 24.20 -13.84 14.39
N PHE A 311 23.71 -12.89 13.61
CA PHE A 311 22.43 -12.26 13.85
C PHE A 311 21.29 -13.28 13.87
N PHE A 312 21.22 -14.17 12.87
CA PHE A 312 20.19 -15.20 12.86
C PHE A 312 20.38 -16.22 13.99
N GLN A 313 21.59 -16.50 14.44
CA GLN A 313 21.77 -17.38 15.60
C GLN A 313 21.23 -16.77 16.90
N ASN A 314 21.41 -15.45 17.09
CA ASN A 314 21.20 -14.81 18.39
C ASN A 314 19.88 -14.04 18.52
N ASN A 315 19.31 -13.56 17.40
CA ASN A 315 18.02 -12.88 17.40
C ASN A 315 16.88 -13.90 17.26
N HIS A 316 15.91 -13.83 18.16
CA HIS A 316 14.70 -14.66 18.16
C HIS A 316 13.45 -13.81 18.45
N THR A 317 13.44 -12.55 18.01
CA THR A 317 12.30 -11.65 18.20
C THR A 317 11.80 -11.09 16.88
N ILE A 318 12.71 -10.87 15.93
CA ILE A 318 12.35 -10.39 14.60
C ILE A 318 11.59 -11.49 13.88
N THR A 319 10.43 -11.12 13.34
CA THR A 319 9.56 -11.94 12.50
C THR A 319 9.60 -11.48 11.04
N THR A 320 9.85 -10.18 10.81
CA THR A 320 9.98 -9.59 9.48
C THR A 320 11.29 -8.84 9.35
N LEU A 321 12.15 -9.30 8.45
CA LEU A 321 13.41 -8.66 8.11
C LEU A 321 13.43 -8.30 6.62
N TYR A 322 13.64 -7.03 6.32
CA TYR A 322 13.93 -6.55 4.98
C TYR A 322 15.25 -5.76 5.00
N CYS A 323 16.24 -6.15 4.22
CA CYS A 323 17.49 -5.41 4.12
C CYS A 323 17.95 -5.37 2.66
N SER A 324 18.47 -4.22 2.23
CA SER A 324 19.13 -4.09 0.93
C SER A 324 20.56 -3.59 1.11
N PHE A 325 21.54 -4.40 0.73
CA PHE A 325 22.97 -4.12 0.85
C PHE A 325 23.61 -3.91 -0.52
N SER A 326 24.65 -3.09 -0.57
CA SER A 326 25.47 -2.97 -1.78
C SER A 326 26.20 -4.27 -2.07
N GLU A 327 26.64 -4.98 -1.04
CA GLU A 327 27.44 -6.20 -1.13
C GLU A 327 27.36 -6.97 0.19
N ILE A 328 27.24 -8.30 0.10
CA ILE A 328 27.47 -9.19 1.25
C ILE A 328 28.89 -9.73 1.12
N VAL A 329 29.79 -9.20 1.94
CA VAL A 329 31.22 -9.49 1.86
C VAL A 329 31.50 -10.80 2.59
N ARG A 330 32.15 -11.75 1.90
CA ARG A 330 32.67 -12.96 2.53
C ARG A 330 33.91 -12.62 3.34
N ASP A 331 34.01 -13.19 4.53
CA ASP A 331 35.18 -13.03 5.39
C ASP A 331 36.39 -13.76 4.75
N LEU A 332 37.23 -13.04 4.00
CA LEU A 332 38.35 -13.60 3.21
C LEU A 332 39.42 -14.28 4.09
N ASP A 333 39.54 -13.87 5.35
CA ASP A 333 40.57 -14.34 6.27
C ASP A 333 40.14 -15.52 7.14
N VAL A 334 38.93 -16.06 6.92
CA VAL A 334 38.37 -17.03 7.85
C VAL A 334 38.01 -18.32 7.14
N GLN A 335 38.82 -19.36 7.37
CA GLN A 335 38.41 -20.77 7.25
C GLN A 335 37.36 -21.12 8.32
N THR A 336 36.42 -20.23 8.64
CA THR A 336 35.40 -20.47 9.67
C THR A 336 34.39 -21.44 9.12
N GLN A 337 34.31 -22.59 9.78
CA GLN A 337 33.03 -23.27 9.92
C GLN A 337 32.09 -22.31 10.63
N PHE A 338 30.99 -21.97 9.97
CA PHE A 338 29.92 -21.21 10.59
C PHE A 338 29.08 -22.16 11.46
N ASP A 339 28.72 -21.71 12.65
CA ASP A 339 27.75 -22.44 13.48
C ASP A 339 26.39 -22.51 12.75
N LEU A 340 25.60 -23.54 13.06
CA LEU A 340 24.29 -23.70 12.46
C LEU A 340 23.31 -22.65 13.01
N ILE A 341 22.49 -22.09 12.12
CA ILE A 341 21.43 -21.15 12.45
C ILE A 341 20.25 -21.89 13.08
N THR A 342 19.77 -21.38 14.21
CA THR A 342 18.65 -21.96 15.00
C THR A 342 17.41 -21.07 15.03
N ASN A 343 17.39 -19.96 14.29
CA ASN A 343 16.23 -19.06 14.26
C ASN A 343 14.97 -19.77 13.75
N TYR A 344 13.87 -19.59 14.46
CA TYR A 344 12.54 -20.10 14.09
C TYR A 344 11.46 -19.02 14.17
N THR A 345 11.86 -17.74 14.31
CA THR A 345 10.93 -16.62 14.50
C THR A 345 10.67 -15.85 13.23
N ILE A 346 11.64 -15.84 12.31
CA ILE A 346 11.51 -15.10 11.06
C ILE A 346 10.55 -15.84 10.13
N SER A 347 9.45 -15.18 9.79
CA SER A 347 8.49 -15.65 8.79
C SER A 347 8.65 -14.92 7.45
N ASN A 348 9.10 -13.67 7.47
CA ASN A 348 9.29 -12.85 6.27
C ASN A 348 10.75 -12.40 6.17
N LEU A 349 11.49 -12.91 5.19
CA LEU A 349 12.90 -12.61 5.00
C LEU A 349 13.19 -12.09 3.59
N THR A 350 13.62 -10.85 3.49
CA THR A 350 14.13 -10.27 2.25
C THR A 350 15.50 -9.64 2.46
N ILE A 351 16.51 -10.14 1.76
CA ILE A 351 17.88 -9.64 1.72
C ILE A 351 18.22 -9.44 0.25
N PHE A 352 18.43 -8.18 -0.14
CA PHE A 352 18.93 -7.81 -1.46
C PHE A 352 20.43 -7.55 -1.38
N ASP A 353 21.15 -8.12 -2.34
CA ASP A 353 22.59 -7.97 -2.53
C ASP A 353 22.83 -7.47 -3.96
N TYR A 354 23.19 -6.19 -4.11
CA TYR A 354 23.25 -5.55 -5.42
C TYR A 354 24.48 -5.92 -6.26
N LYS A 355 25.58 -6.37 -5.65
CA LYS A 355 26.83 -6.70 -6.38
C LYS A 355 27.04 -8.19 -6.54
N THR A 356 26.71 -9.00 -5.55
CA THR A 356 26.97 -10.44 -5.56
C THR A 356 25.67 -11.20 -5.81
N SER A 357 25.11 -11.07 -7.01
CA SER A 357 23.81 -11.63 -7.39
C SER A 357 23.69 -13.16 -7.40
N ARG A 358 24.74 -13.93 -7.05
CA ARG A 358 24.82 -15.36 -7.39
C ARG A 358 25.23 -16.35 -6.30
N SER A 359 25.56 -15.95 -5.06
CA SER A 359 26.08 -16.96 -4.11
C SER A 359 25.85 -16.75 -2.61
N SER A 360 25.31 -15.60 -2.18
CA SER A 360 25.10 -15.32 -0.75
C SER A 360 23.83 -15.96 -0.14
N PRO A 361 22.68 -16.10 -0.85
CA PRO A 361 21.46 -16.61 -0.22
C PRO A 361 21.50 -18.10 0.10
N SER A 362 21.84 -18.98 -0.84
CA SER A 362 21.85 -20.44 -0.58
C SER A 362 22.83 -20.86 0.49
N GLN A 363 24.00 -20.20 0.55
CA GLN A 363 24.96 -20.42 1.63
C GLN A 363 24.34 -20.11 2.99
N LEU A 364 23.62 -18.99 3.10
CA LEU A 364 22.92 -18.62 4.34
C LEU A 364 21.88 -19.68 4.75
N PHE A 365 21.05 -20.14 3.81
CA PHE A 365 20.01 -21.14 4.12
C PHE A 365 20.58 -22.53 4.40
N SER A 366 21.71 -22.90 3.77
CA SER A 366 22.37 -24.17 4.05
C SER A 366 22.84 -24.30 5.49
N LEU A 367 23.08 -23.17 6.16
CA LEU A 367 23.45 -23.11 7.58
C LEU A 367 22.27 -23.29 8.54
N TRP A 368 21.01 -23.33 8.06
CA TRP A 368 19.87 -23.59 8.94
C TRP A 368 19.92 -25.01 9.47
N SER A 369 20.00 -25.13 10.80
CA SER A 369 20.05 -26.43 11.50
C SER A 369 18.82 -27.29 11.20
N HIS A 370 17.64 -26.66 11.09
CA HIS A 370 16.34 -27.30 10.98
C HIS A 370 15.48 -26.65 9.90
N ALA A 371 14.27 -27.17 9.68
CA ALA A 371 13.26 -26.50 8.85
C ALA A 371 12.93 -25.11 9.43
N SER A 372 13.04 -24.09 8.58
CA SER A 372 12.73 -22.71 8.95
C SER A 372 11.23 -22.43 9.00
N SER A 373 10.86 -21.38 9.72
CA SER A 373 9.50 -20.80 9.77
C SER A 373 9.19 -19.85 8.62
N ILE A 374 10.14 -19.62 7.70
CA ILE A 374 10.00 -18.62 6.63
C ILE A 374 8.88 -19.02 5.66
N GLU A 375 7.92 -18.10 5.52
CA GLU A 375 6.76 -18.19 4.65
C GLU A 375 6.94 -17.33 3.40
N THR A 376 7.62 -16.19 3.52
CA THR A 376 7.85 -15.28 2.39
C THR A 376 9.30 -14.86 2.25
N THR A 377 9.78 -14.91 1.00
CA THR A 377 11.07 -14.34 0.64
C THR A 377 11.04 -13.75 -0.77
N LEU A 378 11.67 -12.59 -0.93
CA LEU A 378 11.81 -11.89 -2.21
C LEU A 378 13.28 -11.75 -2.63
N ASN A 379 14.17 -12.57 -2.04
CA ASN A 379 15.58 -12.60 -2.46
C ASN A 379 15.63 -13.07 -3.91
N GLY A 380 16.55 -12.53 -4.72
CA GLY A 380 16.78 -13.02 -6.07
C GLY A 380 17.58 -14.32 -6.07
N PHE A 381 17.00 -15.42 -5.58
CA PHE A 381 17.65 -16.73 -5.59
C PHE A 381 17.94 -17.20 -7.01
N ILE A 382 19.09 -17.78 -7.26
CA ILE A 382 19.30 -18.46 -8.55
C ILE A 382 18.59 -19.80 -8.55
N CYS A 383 18.19 -20.30 -9.71
CA CYS A 383 17.47 -21.57 -9.80
C CYS A 383 18.26 -22.76 -9.21
N GLU A 384 19.60 -22.73 -9.20
CA GLU A 384 20.43 -23.76 -8.53
C GLU A 384 20.17 -23.87 -7.01
N ASP A 385 19.64 -22.83 -6.38
CA ASP A 385 19.38 -22.79 -4.94
C ASP A 385 18.12 -23.59 -4.55
N ILE A 386 17.28 -23.97 -5.53
CA ILE A 386 15.97 -24.60 -5.32
C ILE A 386 16.05 -25.83 -4.39
N PRO A 387 16.96 -26.81 -4.58
CA PRO A 387 17.02 -27.97 -3.68
C PRO A 387 17.23 -27.60 -2.20
N VAL A 388 18.10 -26.61 -1.93
CA VAL A 388 18.37 -26.13 -0.56
C VAL A 388 17.13 -25.43 0.00
N LEU A 389 16.44 -24.63 -0.81
CA LEU A 389 15.23 -23.92 -0.39
C LEU A 389 14.11 -24.89 -0.05
N LEU A 390 13.91 -25.94 -0.86
CA LEU A 390 12.88 -26.93 -0.61
C LEU A 390 13.15 -27.76 0.65
N GLU A 391 14.41 -28.05 0.94
CA GLU A 391 14.79 -28.75 2.18
C GLU A 391 14.62 -27.85 3.42
N LYS A 392 15.08 -26.60 3.35
CA LYS A 392 15.21 -25.72 4.52
C LYS A 392 14.00 -24.84 4.77
N LEU A 393 13.17 -24.57 3.76
CA LEU A 393 12.03 -23.64 3.82
C LEU A 393 10.69 -24.33 3.47
N PRO A 394 10.25 -25.35 4.23
CA PRO A 394 9.07 -26.15 3.90
C PRO A 394 7.72 -25.45 4.18
N LYS A 395 7.71 -24.14 4.41
CA LYS A 395 6.50 -23.32 4.58
C LYS A 395 6.41 -22.21 3.53
N LEU A 396 7.28 -22.23 2.54
CA LEU A 396 7.44 -21.10 1.63
C LEU A 396 6.24 -20.95 0.68
N GLU A 397 5.51 -19.85 0.84
CA GLU A 397 4.35 -19.52 0.00
C GLU A 397 4.70 -18.53 -1.12
N LYS A 398 5.71 -17.68 -0.91
CA LYS A 398 6.11 -16.64 -1.86
C LYS A 398 7.62 -16.64 -2.08
N ILE A 399 8.02 -16.79 -3.34
CA ILE A 399 9.43 -16.87 -3.75
C ILE A 399 9.70 -15.97 -4.96
N ALA A 400 10.89 -15.35 -4.97
CA ALA A 400 11.47 -14.74 -6.15
C ALA A 400 12.70 -15.53 -6.62
N LEU A 401 12.79 -15.77 -7.92
CA LEU A 401 13.90 -16.48 -8.55
C LEU A 401 14.49 -15.61 -9.67
N LEU A 402 15.81 -15.62 -9.74
CA LEU A 402 16.61 -15.12 -10.83
C LEU A 402 16.87 -16.28 -11.79
N VAL A 403 16.22 -16.22 -12.94
CA VAL A 403 16.31 -17.24 -13.98
C VAL A 403 17.43 -16.87 -14.93
N ASP A 404 18.51 -17.64 -14.89
CA ASP A 404 19.56 -17.63 -15.90
C ASP A 404 19.33 -18.71 -16.97
N LYS A 405 20.11 -18.65 -18.05
CA LYS A 405 19.99 -19.56 -19.20
C LYS A 405 20.43 -21.00 -18.92
N TYR A 406 21.18 -21.26 -17.86
CA TYR A 406 21.80 -22.57 -17.62
C TYR A 406 21.03 -23.40 -16.60
N ASN A 407 20.21 -22.76 -15.77
CA ASN A 407 19.62 -23.38 -14.58
C ASN A 407 18.10 -23.56 -14.67
N TYR A 408 17.58 -23.55 -15.89
CA TYR A 408 16.15 -23.71 -16.15
C TYR A 408 15.59 -25.07 -15.71
N SER A 409 16.39 -26.14 -15.75
CA SER A 409 15.96 -27.47 -15.30
C SER A 409 15.53 -27.49 -13.83
N TYR A 410 16.16 -26.69 -12.97
CA TYR A 410 15.80 -26.62 -11.56
C TYR A 410 14.43 -25.97 -11.34
N LEU A 411 13.98 -25.10 -12.25
CA LEU A 411 12.63 -24.54 -12.19
C LEU A 411 11.57 -25.64 -12.43
N LEU A 412 11.85 -26.59 -13.33
CA LEU A 412 11.02 -27.77 -13.51
C LEU A 412 11.03 -28.66 -12.27
N ASP A 413 12.17 -28.81 -11.61
CA ASP A 413 12.26 -29.54 -10.34
C ASP A 413 11.41 -28.88 -9.25
N LEU A 414 11.40 -27.55 -9.15
CA LEU A 414 10.49 -26.83 -8.27
C LEU A 414 9.04 -27.17 -8.56
N PHE A 415 8.66 -27.15 -9.84
CA PHE A 415 7.30 -27.49 -10.27
C PHE A 415 6.93 -28.95 -9.99
N ASN A 416 7.90 -29.86 -10.01
CA ASN A 416 7.64 -31.28 -9.77
C ASN A 416 7.65 -31.65 -8.28
N GLN A 417 8.51 -31.00 -7.47
CA GLN A 417 8.79 -31.42 -6.10
C GLN A 417 7.99 -30.65 -5.03
N ASN A 418 7.51 -29.43 -5.31
CA ASN A 418 6.72 -28.65 -4.35
C ASN A 418 5.40 -28.07 -4.89
N PRO A 419 4.53 -28.90 -5.50
CA PRO A 419 3.32 -28.44 -6.18
C PRO A 419 2.24 -27.81 -5.28
N GLN A 420 2.37 -27.89 -3.95
CA GLN A 420 1.28 -27.55 -3.02
C GLN A 420 1.54 -26.33 -2.11
N GLN A 421 2.72 -25.74 -2.06
CA GLN A 421 3.00 -24.68 -1.06
C GLN A 421 3.08 -23.28 -1.65
N ILE A 422 3.73 -23.12 -2.79
CA ILE A 422 4.00 -21.80 -3.37
C ILE A 422 2.74 -21.24 -4.04
N LYS A 423 2.26 -20.11 -3.54
CA LYS A 423 1.12 -19.34 -4.04
C LYS A 423 1.55 -18.19 -4.94
N THR A 424 2.73 -17.62 -4.71
CA THR A 424 3.25 -16.50 -5.50
C THR A 424 4.66 -16.79 -6.00
N LEU A 425 4.86 -16.75 -7.32
CA LEU A 425 6.14 -16.95 -7.98
C LEU A 425 6.56 -15.71 -8.75
N VAL A 426 7.77 -15.22 -8.48
CA VAL A 426 8.36 -14.06 -9.16
C VAL A 426 9.60 -14.52 -9.92
N LEU A 427 9.56 -14.50 -11.25
CA LEU A 427 10.68 -14.89 -12.12
C LEU A 427 11.30 -13.63 -12.73
N ASN A 428 12.55 -13.36 -12.34
CA ASN A 428 13.34 -12.26 -12.84
C ASN A 428 14.41 -12.78 -13.81
N HIS A 429 14.57 -12.14 -14.96
CA HIS A 429 15.72 -12.38 -15.82
C HIS A 429 16.84 -11.38 -15.54
N ASP A 430 18.06 -11.93 -15.55
CA ASP A 430 19.33 -11.23 -15.28
C ASP A 430 19.88 -10.49 -16.52
N TYR A 431 19.19 -10.59 -17.66
CA TYR A 431 19.57 -9.98 -18.93
C TYR A 431 18.45 -9.10 -19.49
N ASP A 432 18.84 -8.04 -20.22
CA ASP A 432 17.91 -7.23 -21.00
C ASP A 432 17.86 -7.79 -22.44
N PRO A 433 16.72 -8.37 -22.86
CA PRO A 433 16.59 -8.96 -24.18
C PRO A 433 16.61 -7.93 -25.32
N LEU A 434 16.57 -6.62 -25.04
CA LEU A 434 16.75 -5.59 -26.07
C LEU A 434 18.20 -5.45 -26.54
N TYR A 435 19.18 -5.88 -25.73
CA TYR A 435 20.61 -5.61 -25.97
C TYR A 435 21.46 -6.86 -26.19
N GLN A 436 20.89 -8.06 -26.05
CA GLN A 436 21.61 -9.32 -26.26
C GLN A 436 20.99 -10.11 -27.41
N THR A 437 21.85 -10.78 -28.18
CA THR A 437 21.49 -11.67 -29.30
C THR A 437 20.36 -12.64 -28.94
N PRO A 438 19.58 -13.12 -29.92
CA PRO A 438 18.42 -13.98 -29.68
C PRO A 438 18.87 -15.36 -29.20
N TYR A 439 19.23 -15.45 -27.92
CA TYR A 439 19.37 -16.72 -27.25
C TYR A 439 17.97 -17.31 -27.06
N GLU A 440 17.86 -18.63 -27.19
CA GLU A 440 16.63 -19.39 -26.94
C GLU A 440 16.11 -19.04 -25.54
N GLN A 441 15.12 -18.15 -25.47
CA GLN A 441 14.50 -17.82 -24.20
C GLN A 441 13.77 -19.08 -23.70
N PRO A 442 13.94 -19.46 -22.42
CA PRO A 442 13.27 -20.63 -21.87
C PRO A 442 11.75 -20.49 -21.97
N ASN A 443 11.07 -21.58 -22.35
CA ASN A 443 9.60 -21.61 -22.50
C ASN A 443 8.90 -21.81 -21.15
N ILE A 444 9.08 -20.83 -20.25
CA ILE A 444 8.59 -20.86 -18.86
C ILE A 444 7.09 -21.17 -18.80
N LEU A 445 6.31 -20.47 -19.62
CA LEU A 445 4.86 -20.62 -19.61
C LEU A 445 4.41 -21.95 -20.22
N GLY A 446 5.09 -22.43 -21.27
CA GLY A 446 4.80 -23.73 -21.86
C GLY A 446 5.03 -24.89 -20.88
N ASP A 447 6.08 -24.82 -20.08
CA ASP A 447 6.35 -25.87 -19.10
C ASP A 447 5.42 -25.80 -17.88
N LEU A 448 4.98 -24.60 -17.48
CA LEU A 448 3.91 -24.46 -16.49
C LEU A 448 2.62 -25.14 -16.95
N ILE A 449 2.25 -24.98 -18.23
CA ILE A 449 1.09 -25.66 -18.84
C ILE A 449 1.23 -27.19 -18.75
N GLY A 450 2.44 -27.71 -19.01
CA GLY A 450 2.73 -29.15 -19.00
C GLY A 450 2.90 -29.78 -17.62
N SER A 451 3.05 -28.98 -16.57
CA SER A 451 3.36 -29.45 -15.21
C SER A 451 2.13 -29.85 -14.39
N ASN A 452 2.33 -30.69 -13.36
CA ASN A 452 1.32 -31.02 -12.35
C ASN A 452 1.12 -29.90 -11.28
N TYR A 453 1.70 -28.72 -11.48
CA TYR A 453 1.70 -27.59 -10.54
C TYR A 453 0.34 -26.85 -10.45
N GLN A 454 -0.73 -27.48 -10.93
CA GLN A 454 -1.97 -26.83 -11.38
C GLN A 454 -2.86 -26.28 -10.26
N ASN A 455 -2.57 -26.59 -8.99
CA ASN A 455 -3.59 -26.47 -7.95
C ASN A 455 -3.44 -25.26 -7.03
N ASN A 456 -2.22 -24.76 -6.76
CA ASN A 456 -2.01 -23.79 -5.68
C ASN A 456 -1.33 -22.47 -6.08
N LEU A 457 -0.74 -22.36 -7.28
CA LEU A 457 -0.11 -21.11 -7.74
C LEU A 457 -1.19 -20.09 -8.09
N GLN A 458 -1.29 -18.98 -7.34
CA GLN A 458 -2.31 -17.95 -7.49
C GLN A 458 -1.81 -16.71 -8.22
N GLU A 459 -0.52 -16.38 -8.02
CA GLU A 459 0.10 -15.18 -8.53
C GLU A 459 1.41 -15.51 -9.25
N LEU A 460 1.56 -15.01 -10.48
CA LEU A 460 2.75 -15.21 -11.29
C LEU A 460 3.25 -13.85 -11.80
N PHE A 461 4.52 -13.55 -11.49
CA PHE A 461 5.25 -12.44 -12.06
C PHE A 461 6.39 -12.96 -12.95
N ILE A 462 6.47 -12.53 -14.20
CA ILE A 462 7.55 -12.90 -15.12
C ILE A 462 8.12 -11.64 -15.78
N LYS A 463 9.41 -11.41 -15.55
CA LYS A 463 10.15 -10.31 -16.18
C LYS A 463 10.75 -10.77 -17.50
N PHE A 464 10.02 -10.57 -18.60
CA PHE A 464 10.34 -10.98 -19.98
C PHE A 464 9.90 -12.40 -20.33
N CYS A 465 8.93 -12.53 -21.24
CA CYS A 465 8.63 -13.77 -21.96
C CYS A 465 8.39 -13.50 -23.45
N LYS A 466 8.30 -14.57 -24.26
CA LYS A 466 7.85 -14.44 -25.65
C LYS A 466 6.34 -14.21 -25.71
N GLY A 467 5.90 -13.37 -26.66
CA GLY A 467 4.48 -13.10 -26.88
C GLY A 467 3.66 -14.35 -27.24
N GLU A 468 4.24 -15.28 -28.01
CA GLU A 468 3.58 -16.53 -28.39
C GLU A 468 3.29 -17.43 -27.18
N GLU A 469 4.24 -17.52 -26.24
CA GLU A 469 4.11 -18.30 -25.00
C GLU A 469 3.00 -17.72 -24.11
N LEU A 470 2.89 -16.39 -24.03
CA LEU A 470 1.80 -15.72 -23.33
C LEU A 470 0.44 -16.09 -23.94
N ASN A 471 0.30 -16.05 -25.25
CA ASN A 471 -0.96 -16.37 -25.92
C ASN A 471 -1.38 -17.82 -25.66
N GLN A 472 -0.44 -18.77 -25.74
CA GLN A 472 -0.71 -20.18 -25.43
C GLN A 472 -1.14 -20.37 -23.97
N PHE A 473 -0.48 -19.70 -23.03
CA PHE A 473 -0.82 -19.74 -21.62
C PHE A 473 -2.21 -19.19 -21.31
N LEU A 474 -2.60 -18.09 -21.95
CA LEU A 474 -3.93 -17.51 -21.79
C LEU A 474 -5.03 -18.46 -22.30
N LEU A 475 -4.80 -19.12 -23.43
CA LEU A 475 -5.71 -20.13 -23.99
C LEU A 475 -5.83 -21.37 -23.10
N TYR A 476 -4.74 -21.76 -22.43
CA TYR A 476 -4.72 -22.92 -21.56
C TYR A 476 -5.67 -22.81 -20.35
N ASN A 477 -6.03 -21.60 -19.92
CA ASN A 477 -6.93 -21.40 -18.79
C ASN A 477 -6.43 -22.05 -17.49
N HIS A 478 -5.23 -21.69 -17.06
CA HIS A 478 -4.65 -22.24 -15.83
C HIS A 478 -5.60 -22.07 -14.63
N GLN A 479 -5.93 -23.17 -13.96
CA GLN A 479 -7.07 -23.24 -13.03
C GLN A 479 -6.89 -22.39 -11.77
N SER A 480 -5.67 -22.31 -11.23
CA SER A 480 -5.39 -21.62 -9.96
C SER A 480 -4.89 -20.19 -10.11
N ILE A 481 -4.35 -19.80 -11.28
CA ILE A 481 -3.66 -18.51 -11.44
C ILE A 481 -4.70 -17.43 -11.70
N GLU A 482 -4.88 -16.55 -10.72
CA GLU A 482 -5.81 -15.43 -10.81
C GLU A 482 -5.11 -14.10 -11.14
N LYS A 483 -3.81 -14.00 -10.84
CA LYS A 483 -3.00 -12.79 -11.06
C LYS A 483 -1.78 -13.08 -11.91
N LEU A 484 -1.68 -12.39 -13.04
CA LEU A 484 -0.54 -12.44 -13.94
C LEU A 484 0.04 -11.04 -14.13
N HIS A 485 1.31 -10.87 -13.81
CA HIS A 485 2.09 -9.70 -14.19
C HIS A 485 3.23 -10.16 -15.07
N ILE A 486 3.22 -9.73 -16.33
CA ILE A 486 4.21 -10.15 -17.30
C ILE A 486 4.81 -8.97 -18.02
N GLN A 487 6.11 -9.04 -18.23
CA GLN A 487 6.81 -8.12 -19.11
C GLN A 487 7.13 -8.86 -20.40
N VAL A 488 6.92 -8.22 -21.55
CA VAL A 488 7.12 -8.80 -22.88
C VAL A 488 7.79 -7.80 -23.80
N ILE A 489 8.53 -8.28 -24.79
CA ILE A 489 9.13 -7.39 -25.80
C ILE A 489 8.03 -6.86 -26.71
N SER A 490 7.29 -7.78 -27.32
CA SER A 490 6.13 -7.54 -28.17
C SER A 490 5.27 -8.81 -28.23
N PHE A 491 4.03 -8.67 -28.70
CA PHE A 491 3.15 -9.77 -29.07
C PHE A 491 2.14 -9.28 -30.12
N ASP A 492 1.49 -10.20 -30.82
CA ASP A 492 0.35 -9.89 -31.68
C ASP A 492 -0.87 -9.58 -30.82
N ILE A 493 -1.28 -8.30 -30.79
CA ILE A 493 -2.41 -7.80 -30.01
C ILE A 493 -3.75 -8.46 -30.38
N GLN A 494 -3.93 -8.87 -31.64
CA GLN A 494 -5.17 -9.53 -32.09
C GLN A 494 -5.23 -10.96 -31.59
N GLN A 495 -4.11 -11.69 -31.67
CA GLN A 495 -4.02 -13.04 -31.12
C GLN A 495 -4.16 -13.03 -29.59
N PHE A 496 -3.54 -12.06 -28.93
CA PHE A 496 -3.70 -11.84 -27.49
C PHE A 496 -5.15 -11.57 -27.11
N CYS A 497 -5.83 -10.65 -27.83
CA CYS A 497 -7.24 -10.32 -27.62
C CYS A 497 -8.12 -11.58 -27.65
N LYS A 498 -7.97 -12.41 -28.68
CA LYS A 498 -8.69 -13.70 -28.79
C LYS A 498 -8.40 -14.63 -27.62
N SER A 499 -7.14 -14.70 -27.19
CA SER A 499 -6.69 -15.59 -26.11
C SER A 499 -7.24 -15.15 -24.75
N ILE A 500 -7.21 -13.86 -24.44
CA ILE A 500 -7.70 -13.35 -23.15
C ILE A 500 -9.23 -13.37 -23.04
N ILE A 501 -9.97 -13.20 -24.15
CA ILE A 501 -11.43 -13.31 -24.15
C ILE A 501 -11.86 -14.74 -23.79
N GLN A 502 -11.10 -15.73 -24.23
CA GLN A 502 -11.31 -17.14 -23.88
C GLN A 502 -10.78 -17.50 -22.49
N ASN A 503 -10.06 -16.59 -21.83
CA ASN A 503 -9.54 -16.84 -20.50
C ASN A 503 -10.61 -16.59 -19.42
N HIS A 504 -10.84 -17.57 -18.57
CA HIS A 504 -11.90 -17.54 -17.55
C HIS A 504 -11.40 -17.58 -16.10
N THR A 505 -10.10 -17.65 -15.88
CA THR A 505 -9.50 -17.80 -14.55
C THR A 505 -8.82 -16.51 -14.08
N LEU A 506 -8.23 -15.75 -15.00
CA LEU A 506 -7.53 -14.51 -14.68
C LEU A 506 -8.49 -13.40 -14.28
N LYS A 507 -8.22 -12.80 -13.11
CA LYS A 507 -8.91 -11.62 -12.59
C LYS A 507 -8.03 -10.37 -12.67
N TYR A 508 -6.71 -10.55 -12.59
CA TYR A 508 -5.74 -9.45 -12.56
C TYR A 508 -4.68 -9.67 -13.62
N LEU A 509 -4.62 -8.78 -14.60
CA LEU A 509 -3.66 -8.86 -15.70
C LEU A 509 -2.89 -7.55 -15.85
N ILE A 510 -1.57 -7.62 -15.68
CA ILE A 510 -0.64 -6.50 -15.89
C ILE A 510 0.38 -6.91 -16.94
N ILE A 511 0.41 -6.17 -18.04
CA ILE A 511 1.33 -6.45 -19.15
C ILE A 511 2.16 -5.22 -19.46
N ASP A 512 3.46 -5.29 -19.17
CA ASP A 512 4.43 -4.28 -19.57
C ASP A 512 5.11 -4.65 -20.89
N ILE A 513 4.85 -3.88 -21.93
CA ILE A 513 5.35 -4.13 -23.28
C ILE A 513 6.50 -3.17 -23.57
N LYS A 514 7.70 -3.71 -23.79
CA LYS A 514 8.92 -2.89 -23.95
C LYS A 514 9.03 -2.22 -25.31
N LEU A 515 8.65 -2.90 -26.40
CA LEU A 515 8.64 -2.30 -27.73
C LEU A 515 7.42 -1.39 -27.87
N LYS A 516 7.66 -0.10 -28.12
CA LYS A 516 6.59 0.91 -28.27
C LYS A 516 6.08 1.02 -29.70
N ASP A 517 6.96 0.78 -30.68
CA ASP A 517 6.65 0.89 -32.12
C ASP A 517 6.29 -0.47 -32.74
N ARG A 518 5.15 -1.05 -32.31
CA ARG A 518 4.75 -2.42 -32.67
C ARG A 518 3.44 -2.52 -33.46
N GLU A 519 2.40 -1.81 -33.04
CA GLU A 519 1.13 -1.70 -33.76
C GLU A 519 0.60 -0.27 -33.73
N PHE A 520 -0.33 0.06 -34.63
CA PHE A 520 -1.06 1.31 -34.55
C PHE A 520 -1.94 1.36 -33.29
N PHE A 521 -1.96 2.53 -32.64
CA PHE A 521 -2.75 2.76 -31.44
C PHE A 521 -4.25 2.49 -31.65
N GLU A 522 -4.76 2.67 -32.87
CA GLU A 522 -6.13 2.32 -33.24
C GLU A 522 -6.42 0.81 -33.11
N THR A 523 -5.55 -0.05 -33.67
CA THR A 523 -5.69 -1.51 -33.57
C THR A 523 -5.61 -1.99 -32.12
N TYR A 524 -4.69 -1.41 -31.35
CA TYR A 524 -4.59 -1.66 -29.91
C TYR A 524 -5.87 -1.26 -29.16
N PHE A 525 -6.36 -0.05 -29.40
CA PHE A 525 -7.54 0.48 -28.71
C PHE A 525 -8.81 -0.29 -29.08
N GLN A 526 -8.94 -0.72 -30.33
CA GLN A 526 -10.03 -1.61 -30.77
C GLN A 526 -9.98 -2.96 -30.06
N SER A 527 -8.79 -3.53 -29.87
CA SER A 527 -8.61 -4.79 -29.12
C SER A 527 -9.00 -4.63 -27.64
N VAL A 528 -8.64 -3.50 -27.01
CA VAL A 528 -9.11 -3.16 -25.65
C VAL A 528 -10.64 -3.13 -25.57
N ILE A 529 -11.31 -2.47 -26.52
CA ILE A 529 -12.77 -2.43 -26.59
C ILE A 529 -13.36 -3.84 -26.71
N GLU A 530 -12.76 -4.69 -27.53
CA GLU A 530 -13.20 -6.07 -27.71
C GLU A 530 -13.05 -6.91 -26.43
N ILE A 531 -11.93 -6.77 -25.72
CA ILE A 531 -11.72 -7.40 -24.40
C ILE A 531 -12.80 -6.95 -23.41
N LEU A 532 -13.07 -5.64 -23.33
CA LEU A 532 -14.07 -5.10 -22.40
C LEU A 532 -15.49 -5.60 -22.70
N ASN A 533 -15.82 -5.86 -23.97
CA ASN A 533 -17.13 -6.37 -24.34
C ASN A 533 -17.31 -7.86 -24.05
N ASN A 534 -16.23 -8.65 -24.15
CA ASN A 534 -16.35 -10.10 -24.20
C ASN A 534 -15.69 -10.83 -23.02
N ASN A 535 -14.81 -10.19 -22.26
CA ASN A 535 -14.25 -10.77 -21.04
C ASN A 535 -15.03 -10.31 -19.80
N SER A 536 -15.63 -11.27 -19.10
CA SER A 536 -16.47 -11.06 -17.91
C SER A 536 -15.80 -11.48 -16.60
N ASN A 537 -14.51 -11.80 -16.61
CA ASN A 537 -13.79 -12.27 -15.41
C ASN A 537 -12.73 -11.27 -14.93
N LEU A 538 -12.16 -10.47 -15.84
CA LEU A 538 -11.15 -9.48 -15.49
C LEU A 538 -11.74 -8.40 -14.59
N ILE A 539 -11.04 -8.16 -13.49
CA ILE A 539 -11.27 -7.09 -12.51
C ILE A 539 -10.28 -5.96 -12.74
N ILE A 540 -9.03 -6.32 -13.05
CA ILE A 540 -7.94 -5.37 -13.29
C ILE A 540 -7.26 -5.69 -14.62
N LEU A 541 -7.14 -4.68 -15.47
CA LEU A 541 -6.38 -4.75 -16.71
C LEU A 541 -5.42 -3.57 -16.82
N TYR A 542 -4.13 -3.87 -16.94
CA TYR A 542 -3.07 -2.93 -17.27
C TYR A 542 -2.34 -3.40 -18.52
N MET A 543 -2.21 -2.53 -19.52
CA MET A 543 -1.40 -2.79 -20.71
C MET A 543 -0.67 -1.52 -21.15
N THR A 544 0.61 -1.65 -21.51
CA THR A 544 1.40 -0.55 -22.06
C THR A 544 0.96 -0.22 -23.48
N SER A 545 0.49 1.01 -23.74
CA SER A 545 0.07 1.44 -25.08
C SER A 545 1.23 1.55 -26.07
N PRO A 546 1.02 1.30 -27.38
CA PRO A 546 2.00 1.63 -28.41
C PRO A 546 2.15 3.16 -28.61
N SER A 547 3.21 3.58 -29.29
CA SER A 547 3.49 4.99 -29.64
C SER A 547 3.05 5.38 -31.06
N LEU A 548 2.69 4.41 -31.91
CA LEU A 548 2.42 4.65 -33.33
C LEU A 548 0.98 5.06 -33.59
N GLY A 549 0.80 6.02 -34.50
CA GLY A 549 -0.49 6.39 -35.08
C GLY A 549 -1.25 7.49 -34.33
N PRO A 550 -2.27 8.07 -34.99
CA PRO A 550 -3.10 9.10 -34.38
C PRO A 550 -4.05 8.53 -33.32
N ALA A 551 -4.57 9.40 -32.46
CA ALA A 551 -5.60 9.03 -31.50
C ALA A 551 -6.94 8.71 -32.20
N PRO A 552 -7.55 7.54 -31.99
CA PRO A 552 -8.77 7.11 -32.68
C PRO A 552 -10.02 7.70 -32.01
N TYR A 553 -10.24 9.00 -32.16
CA TYR A 553 -11.38 9.70 -31.55
C TYR A 553 -12.74 9.08 -31.90
N HIS A 554 -12.86 8.48 -33.09
CA HIS A 554 -14.09 7.84 -33.53
C HIS A 554 -14.45 6.57 -32.72
N LEU A 555 -13.51 5.98 -31.97
CA LEU A 555 -13.76 4.81 -31.12
C LEU A 555 -14.19 5.14 -29.69
N ILE A 556 -14.21 6.43 -29.30
CA ILE A 556 -14.54 6.86 -27.93
C ILE A 556 -15.96 6.42 -27.53
N GLU A 557 -16.94 6.57 -28.42
CA GLU A 557 -18.32 6.19 -28.12
C GLU A 557 -18.45 4.66 -27.93
N SER A 558 -17.76 3.89 -28.76
CA SER A 558 -17.70 2.43 -28.64
C SER A 558 -17.03 2.00 -27.32
N PHE A 559 -15.96 2.70 -26.93
CA PHE A 559 -15.31 2.48 -25.64
C PHE A 559 -16.25 2.78 -24.47
N GLU A 560 -16.94 3.92 -24.48
CA GLU A 560 -17.91 4.29 -23.43
C GLU A 560 -19.03 3.25 -23.31
N LYS A 561 -19.59 2.80 -24.44
CA LYS A 561 -20.59 1.72 -24.47
C LYS A 561 -20.05 0.44 -23.85
N SER A 562 -18.81 0.07 -24.16
CA SER A 562 -18.19 -1.16 -23.65
C SER A 562 -17.97 -1.10 -22.15
N ILE A 563 -17.48 0.04 -21.64
CA ILE A 563 -17.32 0.29 -20.21
C ILE A 563 -18.67 0.24 -19.49
N SER A 564 -19.71 0.86 -20.03
CA SER A 564 -21.04 0.85 -19.40
C SER A 564 -21.67 -0.54 -19.28
N LYS A 565 -21.30 -1.47 -20.17
CA LYS A 565 -21.78 -2.85 -20.19
C LYS A 565 -20.93 -3.78 -19.34
N ASN A 566 -19.64 -3.49 -19.19
CA ASN A 566 -18.73 -4.31 -18.40
C ASN A 566 -18.96 -4.08 -16.90
N THR A 567 -19.36 -5.13 -16.18
CA THR A 567 -19.69 -5.06 -14.74
C THR A 567 -18.57 -5.53 -13.83
N THR A 568 -17.47 -6.05 -14.38
CA THR A 568 -16.41 -6.71 -13.61
C THR A 568 -15.16 -5.86 -13.46
N ILE A 569 -14.80 -5.09 -14.48
CA ILE A 569 -13.63 -4.21 -14.46
C ILE A 569 -13.82 -3.12 -13.42
N GLN A 570 -12.92 -3.12 -12.43
CA GLN A 570 -12.84 -2.11 -11.39
C GLN A 570 -11.65 -1.16 -11.61
N SER A 571 -10.62 -1.63 -12.33
CA SER A 571 -9.44 -0.83 -12.61
C SER A 571 -8.91 -1.10 -14.02
N LEU A 572 -8.62 -0.01 -14.73
CA LEU A 572 -8.18 -0.06 -16.12
C LEU A 572 -7.08 0.98 -16.35
N ASN A 573 -5.92 0.52 -16.85
CA ASN A 573 -4.89 1.38 -17.38
C ASN A 573 -4.43 0.87 -18.75
N ILE A 574 -4.79 1.61 -19.79
CA ILE A 574 -4.51 1.25 -21.19
C ILE A 574 -3.51 2.21 -21.84
N PHE A 575 -2.92 3.12 -21.05
CA PHE A 575 -1.95 4.12 -21.50
C PHE A 575 -0.52 3.81 -21.01
N GLY A 576 -0.39 3.01 -19.94
CA GLY A 576 0.90 2.69 -19.33
C GLY A 576 1.73 3.92 -18.99
N SER A 577 3.06 3.81 -19.15
CA SER A 577 4.04 4.89 -18.93
C SER A 577 4.24 5.81 -20.16
N SER A 578 3.36 5.73 -21.16
CA SER A 578 3.50 6.48 -22.41
C SER A 578 3.22 7.98 -22.24
N ALA A 579 4.28 8.80 -22.42
CA ALA A 579 4.20 10.26 -22.42
C ALA A 579 3.71 10.87 -23.75
N TYR A 580 3.55 10.05 -24.81
CA TYR A 580 3.35 10.51 -26.19
C TYR A 580 1.88 10.57 -26.64
N LEU A 581 0.93 10.31 -25.73
CA LEU A 581 -0.48 10.36 -26.06
C LEU A 581 -0.98 11.80 -26.12
N ASN A 582 -1.84 12.07 -27.12
CA ASN A 582 -2.58 13.31 -27.20
C ASN A 582 -3.35 13.53 -25.88
N LEU A 583 -3.00 14.59 -25.15
CA LEU A 583 -3.54 14.91 -23.82
C LEU A 583 -5.06 15.06 -23.83
N ASP A 584 -5.64 15.56 -24.92
CA ASP A 584 -7.09 15.70 -25.07
C ASP A 584 -7.78 14.32 -25.16
N PHE A 585 -7.25 13.41 -25.98
CA PHE A 585 -7.78 12.05 -26.05
C PHE A 585 -7.68 11.33 -24.70
N LYS A 586 -6.50 11.41 -24.06
CA LYS A 586 -6.29 10.84 -22.72
C LYS A 586 -7.30 11.40 -21.73
N SER A 587 -7.46 12.72 -21.66
CA SER A 587 -8.44 13.39 -20.80
C SER A 587 -9.87 12.90 -21.02
N LYS A 588 -10.30 12.73 -22.28
CA LYS A 588 -11.64 12.19 -22.60
C LYS A 588 -11.85 10.78 -22.07
N ILE A 589 -10.88 9.90 -22.23
CA ILE A 589 -10.95 8.53 -21.69
C ILE A 589 -10.96 8.56 -20.16
N LEU A 590 -10.11 9.38 -19.52
CA LEU A 590 -10.09 9.52 -18.07
C LEU A 590 -11.45 9.98 -17.52
N ASN A 591 -12.08 10.96 -18.15
CA ASN A 591 -13.40 11.43 -17.77
C ASN A 591 -14.48 10.34 -17.90
N ILE A 592 -14.37 9.45 -18.89
CA ILE A 592 -15.25 8.28 -19.02
C ILE A 592 -15.01 7.32 -17.85
N LEU A 593 -13.76 6.97 -17.55
CA LEU A 593 -13.44 6.07 -16.45
C LEU A 593 -13.92 6.62 -15.09
N ASP A 594 -13.73 7.92 -14.85
CA ASP A 594 -14.20 8.60 -13.63
C ASP A 594 -15.74 8.57 -13.53
N ARG A 595 -16.44 8.79 -14.64
CA ARG A 595 -17.92 8.71 -14.71
C ARG A 595 -18.43 7.33 -14.31
N PHE A 596 -17.74 6.28 -14.74
CA PHE A 596 -18.07 4.89 -14.42
C PHE A 596 -17.36 4.35 -13.17
N GLN A 597 -16.64 5.21 -12.43
CA GLN A 597 -15.97 4.87 -11.16
C GLN A 597 -14.87 3.79 -11.31
N ILE A 598 -14.24 3.71 -12.48
CA ILE A 598 -13.13 2.79 -12.74
C ILE A 598 -11.82 3.44 -12.32
N GLN A 599 -11.10 2.78 -11.41
CA GLN A 599 -9.84 3.29 -10.88
C GLN A 599 -8.73 3.23 -11.93
N GLN A 600 -7.96 4.30 -12.04
CA GLN A 600 -6.67 4.30 -12.71
C GLN A 600 -5.64 3.53 -11.86
N ILE A 601 -4.91 2.60 -12.45
CA ILE A 601 -3.67 2.09 -11.82
C ILE A 601 -2.59 3.14 -12.08
N ILE A 602 -2.24 3.91 -11.06
CA ILE A 602 -1.06 4.76 -11.10
C ILE A 602 0.09 3.90 -10.57
N ASN A 603 1.00 3.50 -11.45
CA ASN A 603 2.29 2.94 -11.05
C ASN A 603 3.27 4.07 -10.75
#